data_AF-Q18BV0-F1
#
_entry.id   AF-Q18BV0-F1
#
_cell.length_a   1.000
_cell.length_b   1.000
_cell.length_c   1.000
_cell.angle_alpha   90.00
_cell.angle_beta   90.00
_cell.angle_gamma   90.00
#
_symmetry.space_group_name_H-M   'P 1'
#
loop_
_entity.id
_entity.type
_entity.pdbx_description
1 polymer ?
#
loop_
_entity_poly.entity_id
_entity_poly.type
_entity_poly.pdbx_seq_one_letter_code
_entity_poly.pdbx_strand_id
1 'polypeptide(L)'
;MAKQKFYAVKKGKNIGVYNTWDECKKQVNGFSGAEYKSFSTFQEAKEYIDGSEKLSFQEDKEFIEAYVDGSYEHSVKMYGSGVVILKNNEVIKTYSEKGKEKTLVSMRNVAGEIEASKIAMQYCIDNNVQNLILYFDYEGIEKWCTGVWKTNKEGTIAYKNFYDSIKNKLNVKFTKVKAHSGNKYNEEADKLAKKAIGV
;
A
#
# COMPACT_ATOMS: atom_id res chain seq x y z
N MET A 1 -9.21 -2.01 -33.73
CA MET A 1 -8.83 -3.37 -33.29
C MET A 1 -9.71 -3.76 -32.10
N ALA A 2 -10.26 -4.97 -32.07
CA ALA A 2 -11.08 -5.41 -30.94
C ALA A 2 -10.21 -5.53 -29.68
N LYS A 3 -10.70 -5.02 -28.55
CA LYS A 3 -10.00 -5.07 -27.26
C LYS A 3 -9.90 -6.53 -26.82
N GLN A 4 -8.68 -7.02 -26.57
CA GLN A 4 -8.46 -8.38 -26.05
C GLN A 4 -9.16 -8.52 -24.69
N LYS A 5 -9.82 -9.66 -24.46
CA LYS A 5 -10.52 -9.99 -23.21
C LYS A 5 -9.91 -11.24 -22.61
N PHE A 6 -9.89 -11.31 -21.28
CA PHE A 6 -9.48 -12.47 -20.51
C PHE A 6 -10.70 -13.06 -19.81
N TYR A 7 -10.88 -14.36 -19.85
CA TYR A 7 -12.05 -15.04 -19.31
C TYR A 7 -11.62 -15.90 -18.12
N ALA A 8 -12.12 -15.56 -16.95
CA ALA A 8 -11.79 -16.23 -15.70
C ALA A 8 -12.90 -17.21 -15.33
N VAL A 9 -12.56 -18.47 -15.09
CA VAL A 9 -13.49 -19.51 -14.63
C VAL A 9 -13.17 -19.80 -13.16
N LYS A 10 -14.08 -19.38 -12.27
CA LYS A 10 -13.98 -19.59 -10.82
C LYS A 10 -14.65 -20.89 -10.37
N LYS A 11 -15.71 -21.31 -11.06
CA LYS A 11 -16.32 -22.64 -10.94
C LYS A 11 -16.62 -23.19 -12.33
N GLY A 12 -16.14 -24.39 -12.62
CA GLY A 12 -16.28 -25.06 -13.91
C GLY A 12 -15.47 -26.34 -13.96
N LYS A 13 -15.33 -26.95 -15.14
CA LYS A 13 -14.54 -28.19 -15.34
C LYS A 13 -13.08 -27.99 -14.98
N ASN A 14 -12.47 -26.90 -15.45
CA ASN A 14 -11.10 -26.49 -15.12
C ASN A 14 -11.08 -25.00 -14.75
N ILE A 15 -10.73 -24.71 -13.50
CA ILE A 15 -10.53 -23.35 -12.98
C ILE A 15 -9.30 -22.73 -13.62
N GLY A 16 -9.38 -21.49 -14.08
CA GLY A 16 -8.27 -20.83 -14.77
C GLY A 16 -8.67 -19.57 -15.54
N VAL A 17 -7.67 -18.93 -16.15
CA VAL A 17 -7.84 -17.78 -17.05
C VAL A 17 -7.60 -18.23 -18.50
N TYR A 18 -8.51 -17.87 -19.39
CA TYR A 18 -8.49 -18.21 -20.81
C TYR A 18 -8.47 -16.94 -21.67
N ASN A 19 -7.82 -16.99 -22.82
CA ASN A 19 -7.66 -15.81 -23.70
C ASN A 19 -8.80 -15.65 -24.69
N THR A 20 -9.64 -16.69 -24.84
CA THR A 20 -10.75 -16.71 -25.78
C THR A 20 -12.03 -17.20 -25.10
N TRP A 21 -13.17 -16.75 -25.64
CA TRP A 21 -14.48 -17.23 -25.17
C TRP A 21 -14.64 -18.72 -25.44
N ASP A 22 -14.14 -19.23 -26.56
CA ASP A 22 -14.29 -20.65 -26.92
C ASP A 22 -13.56 -21.57 -25.94
N GLU A 23 -12.37 -21.19 -25.47
CA GLU A 23 -11.65 -21.91 -24.42
C GLU A 23 -12.40 -21.89 -23.09
N CYS A 24 -12.90 -20.71 -22.67
CA CYS A 24 -13.70 -20.56 -21.45
C CYS A 24 -15.01 -21.37 -21.53
N LYS A 25 -15.71 -21.29 -22.66
CA LYS A 25 -16.98 -21.97 -22.91
C LYS A 25 -16.85 -23.47 -22.75
N LYS A 26 -15.74 -24.08 -23.22
CA LYS A 26 -15.47 -25.52 -23.02
C LYS A 26 -15.47 -25.92 -21.54
N GLN A 27 -15.05 -25.02 -20.65
CA GLN A 27 -14.95 -25.28 -19.21
C GLN A 27 -16.25 -25.09 -18.45
N VAL A 28 -17.14 -24.21 -18.92
CA VAL A 28 -18.38 -23.87 -18.20
C VAL A 28 -19.61 -24.54 -18.80
N ASN A 29 -19.58 -24.87 -20.10
CA ASN A 29 -20.72 -25.46 -20.78
C ASN A 29 -21.01 -26.89 -20.28
N GLY A 30 -22.25 -27.12 -19.85
CA GLY A 30 -22.70 -28.38 -19.24
C GLY A 30 -22.26 -28.58 -17.79
N PHE A 31 -21.63 -27.59 -17.15
CA PHE A 31 -21.27 -27.64 -15.73
C PHE A 31 -22.32 -26.87 -14.91
N SER A 32 -23.06 -27.57 -14.03
CA SER A 32 -24.09 -26.94 -13.20
C SER A 32 -23.45 -25.99 -12.17
N GLY A 33 -23.97 -24.76 -12.10
CA GLY A 33 -23.44 -23.74 -11.17
C GLY A 33 -22.07 -23.17 -11.56
N ALA A 34 -21.73 -23.18 -12.85
CA ALA A 34 -20.49 -22.56 -13.32
C ALA A 34 -20.45 -21.05 -13.03
N GLU A 35 -19.32 -20.57 -12.52
CA GLU A 35 -19.05 -19.15 -12.24
C GLU A 35 -17.88 -18.70 -13.11
N TYR A 36 -18.12 -17.71 -13.97
CA TYR A 36 -17.10 -17.15 -14.86
C TYR A 36 -17.36 -15.68 -15.16
N LYS A 37 -16.31 -14.93 -15.49
CA LYS A 37 -16.39 -13.51 -15.84
C LYS A 37 -15.28 -13.09 -16.81
N SER A 38 -15.55 -12.12 -17.68
CA SER A 38 -14.56 -11.54 -18.57
C SER A 38 -13.96 -10.24 -18.01
N PHE A 39 -12.66 -10.03 -18.24
CA PHE A 39 -11.88 -8.89 -17.76
C PHE A 39 -11.05 -8.25 -18.88
N SER A 40 -10.57 -7.04 -18.62
CA SER A 40 -9.74 -6.30 -19.59
C SER A 40 -8.26 -6.66 -19.47
N THR A 41 -7.85 -7.22 -18.33
CA THR A 41 -6.46 -7.60 -18.06
C THR A 41 -6.36 -9.01 -17.49
N PHE A 42 -5.23 -9.68 -17.74
CA PHE A 42 -4.94 -11.00 -17.17
C PHE A 42 -4.89 -10.97 -15.64
N GLN A 43 -4.37 -9.87 -15.07
CA GLN A 43 -4.25 -9.69 -13.62
C GLN A 43 -5.62 -9.67 -12.93
N GLU A 44 -6.59 -8.90 -13.42
CA GLU A 44 -7.95 -8.88 -12.89
C GLU A 44 -8.63 -10.26 -13.00
N ALA A 45 -8.40 -10.97 -14.10
CA ALA A 45 -8.91 -12.33 -14.30
C ALA A 45 -8.30 -13.32 -13.30
N LYS A 46 -7.00 -13.18 -13.02
CA LYS A 46 -6.29 -14.01 -12.04
C LYS A 46 -6.79 -13.75 -10.61
N GLU A 47 -6.99 -12.48 -10.25
CA GLU A 47 -7.54 -12.09 -8.94
C GLU A 47 -8.96 -12.64 -8.72
N TYR A 48 -9.77 -12.76 -9.77
CA TYR A 48 -11.11 -13.34 -9.67
C TYR A 48 -11.10 -14.85 -9.37
N ILE A 49 -10.15 -15.61 -9.95
CA ILE A 49 -10.03 -17.07 -9.74
C ILE A 49 -9.31 -17.45 -8.46
N ASP A 50 -8.27 -16.70 -8.07
CA ASP A 50 -7.44 -17.05 -6.91
C ASP A 50 -8.22 -16.94 -5.61
N GLY A 51 -9.43 -16.38 -5.64
CA GLY A 51 -10.33 -16.37 -4.51
C GLY A 51 -9.67 -15.75 -3.29
N SER A 52 -8.69 -14.85 -3.49
CA SER A 52 -8.12 -14.09 -2.40
C SER A 52 -9.32 -13.44 -1.76
N GLU A 53 -9.68 -13.91 -0.56
CA GLU A 53 -10.38 -13.09 0.39
C GLU A 53 -9.73 -11.73 0.21
N LYS A 54 -10.48 -10.74 -0.27
CA LYS A 54 -10.00 -9.37 -0.13
C LYS A 54 -9.61 -9.32 1.32
N LEU A 55 -8.33 -9.14 1.61
CA LEU A 55 -7.87 -8.92 2.96
C LEU A 55 -8.66 -7.70 3.42
N SER A 56 -9.78 -7.95 4.08
CA SER A 56 -10.59 -6.93 4.67
C SER A 56 -9.94 -6.67 6.01
N PHE A 57 -9.85 -5.39 6.37
CA PHE A 57 -9.41 -5.03 7.70
C PHE A 57 -10.45 -5.57 8.69
N GLN A 58 -10.12 -6.70 9.32
CA GLN A 58 -10.95 -7.32 10.34
C GLN A 58 -10.50 -6.74 11.68
N GLU A 59 -11.36 -5.95 12.30
CA GLU A 59 -11.07 -5.28 13.57
C GLU A 59 -10.75 -6.26 14.71
N ASP A 60 -11.19 -7.52 14.60
CA ASP A 60 -10.93 -8.59 15.57
C ASP A 60 -9.54 -9.24 15.43
N LYS A 61 -8.80 -8.93 14.34
CA LYS A 61 -7.45 -9.47 14.13
C LYS A 61 -6.41 -8.50 14.67
N GLU A 62 -5.34 -9.07 15.22
CA GLU A 62 -4.18 -8.32 15.68
C GLU A 62 -3.65 -7.38 14.57
N PHE A 63 -3.45 -6.12 14.93
CA PHE A 63 -2.97 -5.07 14.02
C PHE A 63 -1.86 -4.26 14.68
N ILE A 64 -1.08 -3.61 13.82
CA ILE A 64 -0.13 -2.59 14.19
C ILE A 64 -0.67 -1.24 13.77
N GLU A 65 -0.43 -0.22 14.58
CA GLU A 65 -0.64 1.16 14.22
C GLU A 65 0.71 1.81 13.93
N ALA A 66 0.78 2.64 12.90
CA ALA A 66 1.97 3.43 12.63
C ALA A 66 1.60 4.86 12.30
N TYR A 67 2.24 5.81 12.99
CA TYR A 67 2.19 7.23 12.65
C TYR A 67 3.43 7.59 11.87
N VAL A 68 3.24 8.24 10.72
CA VAL A 68 4.33 8.61 9.81
C VAL A 68 4.30 10.10 9.52
N ASP A 69 5.50 10.67 9.40
CA ASP A 69 5.67 12.06 8.98
C ASP A 69 7.01 12.26 8.25
N GLY A 70 7.11 13.34 7.50
CA GLY A 70 8.29 13.74 6.75
C GLY A 70 8.69 15.19 6.99
N SER A 71 9.99 15.45 7.06
CA SER A 71 10.56 16.79 7.19
C SER A 71 11.54 17.07 6.06
N TYR A 72 11.80 18.34 5.76
CA TYR A 72 12.78 18.74 4.75
C TYR A 72 13.47 20.05 5.10
N GLU A 73 14.80 20.04 5.02
CA GLU A 73 15.64 21.20 5.30
C GLU A 73 16.27 21.73 4.02
N HIS A 74 16.00 23.00 3.72
CA HIS A 74 16.40 23.64 2.46
C HIS A 74 17.91 23.88 2.38
N SER A 75 18.55 24.19 3.50
CA SER A 75 19.99 24.48 3.57
C SER A 75 20.85 23.27 3.22
N VAL A 76 20.45 22.08 3.66
CA VAL A 76 21.17 20.83 3.39
C VAL A 76 20.56 20.00 2.26
N LYS A 77 19.41 20.42 1.71
CA LYS A 77 18.64 19.72 0.67
C LYS A 77 18.35 18.26 1.02
N MET A 78 17.99 18.02 2.27
CA MET A 78 17.75 16.67 2.80
C MET A 78 16.35 16.60 3.38
N TYR A 79 15.74 15.44 3.23
CA TYR A 79 14.49 15.11 3.90
C TYR A 79 14.76 14.09 5.01
N GLY A 80 13.91 14.08 6.02
CA GLY A 80 13.92 13.14 7.13
C GLY A 80 12.57 12.44 7.23
N SER A 81 12.59 11.22 7.76
CA SER A 81 11.43 10.33 7.86
C SER A 81 11.25 9.93 9.32
N GLY A 82 10.07 10.14 9.88
CA GLY A 82 9.71 9.78 11.23
C GLY A 82 8.63 8.71 11.24
N VAL A 83 8.82 7.66 12.06
CA VAL A 83 7.83 6.59 12.24
C VAL A 83 7.69 6.27 13.72
N VAL A 84 6.44 6.17 14.20
CA VAL A 84 6.10 5.64 15.52
C VAL A 84 5.22 4.42 15.33
N ILE A 85 5.68 3.25 15.76
CA ILE A 85 4.97 1.98 15.65
C ILE A 85 4.39 1.61 17.01
N LEU A 86 3.10 1.33 17.03
CA LEU A 86 2.36 0.96 18.21
C LEU A 86 1.70 -0.40 18.07
N LYS A 87 1.54 -1.05 19.22
CA LYS A 87 0.73 -2.26 19.39
C LYS A 87 -0.01 -2.13 20.71
N ASN A 88 -1.33 -2.30 20.69
CA ASN A 88 -2.17 -2.16 21.88
C ASN A 88 -1.97 -0.80 22.61
N ASN A 89 -1.92 0.31 21.86
CA ASN A 89 -1.62 1.67 22.35
C ASN A 89 -0.24 1.89 22.98
N GLU A 90 0.66 0.91 22.95
CA GLU A 90 2.03 1.05 23.43
C GLU A 90 3.01 1.24 22.27
N VAL A 91 3.93 2.19 22.40
CA VAL A 91 5.00 2.39 21.41
C VAL A 91 5.99 1.25 21.54
N ILE A 92 6.11 0.44 20.48
CA ILE A 92 7.02 -0.71 20.45
C ILE A 92 8.28 -0.43 19.63
N LYS A 93 8.24 0.54 18.72
CA LYS A 93 9.38 0.91 17.88
C LYS A 93 9.24 2.33 17.34
N THR A 94 10.36 3.00 17.13
CA THR A 94 10.42 4.29 16.44
C THR A 94 11.55 4.29 15.40
N TYR A 95 11.38 5.05 14.33
CA TYR A 95 12.41 5.29 13.30
C TYR A 95 12.60 6.78 13.07
N SER A 96 13.84 7.18 12.84
CA SER A 96 14.27 8.55 12.53
C SER A 96 15.35 8.43 11.46
N GLU A 97 14.93 8.38 10.20
CA GLU A 97 15.80 8.04 9.07
C GLU A 97 16.01 9.25 8.17
N LYS A 98 17.27 9.47 7.82
CA LYS A 98 17.65 10.52 6.88
C LYS A 98 17.51 10.00 5.45
N GLY A 99 16.85 10.79 4.61
CA GLY A 99 16.59 10.46 3.22
C GLY A 99 17.87 10.18 2.43
N LYS A 100 17.90 9.04 1.75
CA LYS A 100 19.03 8.59 0.91
C LYS A 100 18.73 8.69 -0.59
N GLU A 101 17.45 8.74 -0.95
CA GLU A 101 16.99 8.63 -2.34
C GLU A 101 16.95 9.99 -3.04
N LYS A 102 17.92 10.23 -3.92
CA LYS A 102 18.02 11.49 -4.69
C LYS A 102 16.78 11.76 -5.54
N THR A 103 16.11 10.72 -6.03
CA THR A 103 14.89 10.82 -6.85
C THR A 103 13.71 11.37 -6.03
N LEU A 104 13.70 11.07 -4.72
CA LEU A 104 12.69 11.55 -3.77
C LEU A 104 12.98 12.96 -3.25
N VAL A 105 14.24 13.41 -3.17
CA VAL A 105 14.59 14.76 -2.65
C VAL A 105 13.77 15.89 -3.27
N SER A 106 13.43 15.78 -4.56
CA SER A 106 12.59 16.76 -5.27
C SER A 106 11.17 16.90 -4.71
N MET A 107 10.71 15.93 -3.92
CA MET A 107 9.40 15.88 -3.27
C MET A 107 9.40 16.48 -1.85
N ARG A 108 10.56 16.95 -1.36
CA ARG A 108 10.71 17.65 -0.06
C ARG A 108 10.16 16.81 1.10
N ASN A 109 9.29 17.36 1.95
CA ASN A 109 8.72 16.67 3.11
C ASN A 109 7.93 15.41 2.70
N VAL A 110 7.26 15.44 1.55
CA VAL A 110 6.50 14.29 1.03
C VAL A 110 7.42 13.09 0.74
N ALA A 111 8.70 13.33 0.45
CA ALA A 111 9.70 12.26 0.33
C ALA A 111 9.85 11.47 1.64
N GLY A 112 9.95 12.19 2.76
CA GLY A 112 10.10 11.60 4.09
C GLY A 112 8.87 10.82 4.49
N GLU A 113 7.68 11.33 4.18
CA GLU A 113 6.42 10.66 4.51
C GLU A 113 6.21 9.38 3.67
N ILE A 114 6.61 9.39 2.39
CA ILE A 114 6.65 8.17 1.55
C ILE A 114 7.62 7.15 2.13
N GLU A 115 8.83 7.57 2.49
CA GLU A 115 9.85 6.67 3.04
C GLU A 115 9.43 6.11 4.41
N ALA A 116 8.88 6.95 5.28
CA ALA A 116 8.28 6.56 6.57
C ALA A 116 7.16 5.53 6.38
N SER A 117 6.26 5.74 5.41
CA SER A 117 5.20 4.79 5.07
C SER A 117 5.75 3.43 4.63
N LYS A 118 6.81 3.43 3.81
CA LYS A 118 7.48 2.18 3.39
C LYS A 118 8.14 1.47 4.57
N ILE A 119 8.80 2.21 5.47
CA ILE A 119 9.43 1.65 6.68
C ILE A 119 8.37 0.96 7.56
N ALA A 120 7.23 1.62 7.81
CA ALA A 120 6.13 1.04 8.58
C ALA A 120 5.57 -0.23 7.94
N MET A 121 5.34 -0.22 6.62
CA MET A 121 4.87 -1.39 5.89
C MET A 121 5.90 -2.54 5.93
N GLN A 122 7.19 -2.23 5.74
CA GLN A 122 8.26 -3.23 5.77
C GLN A 122 8.40 -3.86 7.16
N TYR A 123 8.30 -3.05 8.23
CA TYR A 123 8.29 -3.57 9.59
C TYR A 123 7.20 -4.63 9.79
N CYS A 124 5.98 -4.38 9.29
CA CYS A 124 4.90 -5.35 9.39
C CYS A 124 5.22 -6.64 8.62
N ILE A 125 5.78 -6.54 7.40
CA ILE A 125 6.18 -7.71 6.61
C ILE A 125 7.25 -8.53 7.33
N ASP A 126 8.28 -7.88 7.87
CA ASP A 126 9.40 -8.55 8.54
C ASP A 126 8.96 -9.25 9.84
N ASN A 127 7.90 -8.73 10.48
CA ASN A 127 7.32 -9.29 11.71
C ASN A 127 6.08 -10.17 11.46
N ASN A 128 5.81 -10.55 10.20
CA ASN A 128 4.64 -11.37 9.82
C ASN A 128 3.28 -10.80 10.27
N VAL A 129 3.18 -9.48 10.38
CA VAL A 129 1.93 -8.77 10.69
C VAL A 129 1.12 -8.59 9.42
N GLN A 130 -0.17 -8.94 9.48
CA GLN A 130 -1.08 -8.89 8.33
C GLN A 130 -1.93 -7.62 8.27
N ASN A 131 -2.09 -6.87 9.36
CA ASN A 131 -2.93 -5.69 9.42
C ASN A 131 -2.15 -4.48 9.95
N LEU A 132 -2.17 -3.39 9.19
CA LEU A 132 -1.56 -2.11 9.53
C LEU A 132 -2.61 -0.99 9.42
N ILE A 133 -2.75 -0.18 10.46
CA ILE A 133 -3.37 1.14 10.36
C ILE A 133 -2.26 2.17 10.21
N LEU A 134 -2.21 2.84 9.07
CA LEU A 134 -1.20 3.85 8.77
C LEU A 134 -1.82 5.25 8.89
N TYR A 135 -1.33 6.02 9.86
CA TYR A 135 -1.71 7.40 10.11
C TYR A 135 -0.72 8.37 9.47
N PHE A 136 -1.22 9.28 8.67
CA PHE A 136 -0.42 10.21 7.84
C PHE A 136 -1.16 11.54 7.65
N ASP A 137 -0.47 12.60 7.24
CA ASP A 137 -1.06 13.94 7.14
C ASP A 137 -1.28 14.40 5.68
N TYR A 138 -0.57 13.81 4.71
CA TYR A 138 -0.70 14.12 3.30
C TYR A 138 -1.48 13.06 2.52
N GLU A 139 -2.57 13.50 1.88
CA GLU A 139 -3.48 12.62 1.13
C GLU A 139 -2.83 11.81 -0.01
N GLY A 140 -1.66 12.23 -0.51
CA GLY A 140 -0.96 11.47 -1.55
C GLY A 140 -0.55 10.07 -1.11
N ILE A 141 -0.25 9.88 0.17
CA ILE A 141 0.20 8.59 0.74
C ILE A 141 -0.81 7.48 0.48
N GLU A 142 -2.10 7.76 0.64
CA GLU A 142 -3.19 6.84 0.32
C GLU A 142 -3.53 6.84 -1.17
N LYS A 143 -3.68 8.03 -1.76
CA LYS A 143 -4.27 8.17 -3.10
C LYS A 143 -3.40 7.58 -4.21
N TRP A 144 -2.08 7.55 -4.05
CA TRP A 144 -1.19 6.86 -5.00
C TRP A 144 -1.28 5.34 -4.88
N CYS A 145 -1.32 4.80 -3.66
CA CYS A 145 -1.46 3.36 -3.42
C CYS A 145 -2.77 2.83 -3.98
N THR A 146 -3.88 3.50 -3.67
CA THR A 146 -5.24 3.15 -4.10
C THR A 146 -5.50 3.42 -5.59
N GLY A 147 -4.63 4.17 -6.27
CA GLY A 147 -4.78 4.52 -7.69
C GLY A 147 -5.79 5.65 -7.96
N VAL A 148 -6.30 6.30 -6.92
CA VAL A 148 -7.13 7.52 -7.05
C VAL A 148 -6.34 8.64 -7.73
N TRP A 149 -5.05 8.74 -7.41
CA TRP A 149 -4.12 9.67 -8.06
C TRP A 149 -3.15 8.96 -8.98
N LYS A 150 -2.92 9.57 -10.15
CA LYS A 150 -1.88 9.11 -11.09
C LYS A 150 -0.49 9.34 -10.51
N THR A 151 0.39 8.38 -10.72
CA THR A 151 1.81 8.44 -10.36
C THR A 151 2.63 8.90 -11.56
N ASN A 152 3.10 10.15 -11.55
CA ASN A 152 3.83 10.75 -12.69
C ASN A 152 5.32 10.97 -12.41
N LYS A 153 5.78 10.74 -11.18
CA LYS A 153 7.16 10.93 -10.77
C LYS A 153 7.77 9.58 -10.44
N GLU A 154 9.07 9.43 -10.66
CA GLU A 154 9.80 8.19 -10.34
C GLU A 154 9.54 7.73 -8.89
N GLY A 155 9.58 8.66 -7.94
CA GLY A 155 9.29 8.39 -6.53
C GLY A 155 7.87 7.86 -6.25
N THR A 156 6.85 8.44 -6.90
CA THR A 156 5.45 8.00 -6.69
C THR A 156 5.15 6.70 -7.41
N ILE A 157 5.78 6.46 -8.56
CA ILE A 157 5.72 5.18 -9.28
C ILE A 157 6.36 4.08 -8.43
N ALA A 158 7.57 4.33 -7.89
CA ALA A 158 8.27 3.38 -7.05
C ALA A 158 7.50 3.07 -5.76
N TYR A 159 6.89 4.08 -5.13
CA TYR A 159 6.04 3.89 -3.96
C TYR A 159 4.82 3.02 -4.25
N LYS A 160 4.11 3.31 -5.35
CA LYS A 160 2.98 2.48 -5.78
C LYS A 160 3.39 1.04 -6.08
N ASN A 161 4.49 0.84 -6.80
CA ASN A 161 5.01 -0.49 -7.13
C ASN A 161 5.37 -1.28 -5.86
N PHE A 162 6.00 -0.62 -4.88
CA PHE A 162 6.27 -1.23 -3.58
C PHE A 162 4.97 -1.69 -2.90
N TYR A 163 3.97 -0.81 -2.78
CA TYR A 163 2.67 -1.15 -2.19
C TYR A 163 1.98 -2.30 -2.94
N ASP A 164 1.93 -2.25 -4.27
CA ASP A 164 1.34 -3.29 -5.11
C ASP A 164 2.03 -4.65 -4.95
N SER A 165 3.32 -4.68 -4.57
CA SER A 165 4.06 -5.92 -4.31
C SER A 165 3.72 -6.57 -2.96
N ILE A 166 3.22 -5.79 -1.99
CA ILE A 166 2.93 -6.26 -0.62
C ILE A 166 1.45 -6.35 -0.29
N LYS A 167 0.55 -5.75 -1.08
CA LYS A 167 -0.90 -5.65 -0.78
C LYS A 167 -1.62 -7.00 -0.58
N ASN A 168 -1.06 -8.11 -1.05
CA ASN A 168 -1.59 -9.46 -0.85
C ASN A 168 -1.07 -10.13 0.43
N LYS A 169 -0.10 -9.51 1.12
CA LYS A 169 0.53 -9.99 2.36
C LYS A 169 0.21 -9.10 3.55
N LEU A 170 0.06 -7.80 3.30
CA LEU A 170 -0.25 -6.78 4.29
C LEU A 170 -1.48 -5.99 3.86
N ASN A 171 -2.45 -5.96 4.74
CA ASN A 171 -3.62 -5.11 4.64
C ASN A 171 -3.35 -3.77 5.32
N VAL A 172 -3.38 -2.69 4.53
CA VAL A 172 -3.11 -1.34 5.03
C VAL A 172 -4.39 -0.52 5.03
N LYS A 173 -4.83 -0.12 6.22
CA LYS A 173 -5.89 0.87 6.43
C LYS A 173 -5.25 2.25 6.56
N PHE A 174 -5.44 3.07 5.54
CA PHE A 174 -4.98 4.45 5.52
C PHE A 174 -5.92 5.33 6.36
N THR A 175 -5.39 6.05 7.34
CA THR A 175 -6.15 6.99 8.19
C THR A 175 -5.51 8.36 8.18
N LYS A 176 -6.10 9.30 7.45
CA LYS A 176 -5.61 10.68 7.42
C LYS A 176 -5.82 11.36 8.78
N VAL A 177 -4.77 11.93 9.34
CA VAL A 177 -4.81 12.81 10.51
C VAL A 177 -4.63 14.27 10.08
N LYS A 178 -5.16 15.19 10.89
CA LYS A 178 -4.90 16.62 10.68
C LYS A 178 -3.49 16.93 11.19
N ALA A 179 -2.66 17.53 10.36
CA ALA A 179 -1.39 18.09 10.79
C ALA A 179 -1.60 19.06 11.98
N HIS A 180 -0.71 19.00 12.97
CA HIS A 180 -0.73 19.87 14.16
C HIS A 180 -2.04 19.86 14.98
N SER A 181 -2.74 18.72 15.00
CA SER A 181 -4.03 18.58 15.70
C SER A 181 -3.93 18.20 17.19
N GLY A 182 -2.73 18.15 17.77
CA GLY A 182 -2.53 17.67 19.14
C GLY A 182 -2.49 16.14 19.28
N ASN A 183 -2.42 15.40 18.17
CA ASN A 183 -2.19 13.96 18.24
C ASN A 183 -0.73 13.70 18.64
N LYS A 184 -0.57 13.19 19.86
CA LYS A 184 0.73 12.85 20.49
C LYS A 184 1.68 12.11 19.53
N TYR A 185 1.21 11.09 18.83
CA TYR A 185 2.05 10.22 18.02
C TYR A 185 2.38 10.82 16.66
N ASN A 186 1.48 11.64 16.09
CA ASN A 186 1.81 12.43 14.91
C ASN A 186 2.89 13.47 15.22
N GLU A 187 2.79 14.17 16.36
CA GLU A 187 3.82 15.12 16.78
C GLU A 187 5.15 14.44 17.10
N GLU A 188 5.11 13.22 17.61
CA GLU A 188 6.31 12.41 17.81
C GLU A 188 6.96 12.00 16.47
N ALA A 189 6.17 11.60 15.48
CA ALA A 189 6.66 11.34 14.12
C ALA A 189 7.29 12.59 13.48
N ASP A 190 6.66 13.77 13.59
CA ASP A 190 7.20 15.06 13.12
C ASP A 190 8.58 15.35 13.75
N LYS A 191 8.68 15.19 15.08
CA LYS A 191 9.95 15.38 15.82
C LYS A 191 11.02 14.41 15.36
N LEU A 192 10.68 13.14 15.14
CA LEU A 192 11.61 12.14 14.64
C LEU A 192 12.09 12.47 13.22
N ALA A 193 11.21 12.96 12.35
CA ALA A 193 11.55 13.36 11.00
C ALA A 193 12.51 14.56 10.98
N LYS A 194 12.26 15.58 11.81
CA LYS A 194 13.14 16.76 11.97
C LYS A 194 14.51 16.37 12.56
N LYS A 195 14.50 15.55 13.61
CA LYS A 195 15.71 15.03 14.25
C LYS A 195 16.62 14.30 13.25
N ALA A 196 16.05 13.55 12.30
CA ALA A 196 16.81 12.80 11.30
C ALA A 196 17.68 13.71 10.39
N ILE A 197 17.27 14.96 10.20
CA ILE A 197 17.99 15.96 9.38
C ILE A 197 18.65 17.07 10.21
N GLY A 198 18.62 16.98 11.53
CA GLY A 198 19.27 17.92 12.44
C GLY A 198 18.54 19.24 12.61
N VAL A 199 17.20 19.23 12.46
CA VAL A 199 16.29 20.36 12.68
C VAL A 199 15.49 20.16 13.95
#